data_AF-F3CHD9-F1
#
_entry.id   AF-F3CHD9-F1
#
_cell.length_a   1.000
_cell.length_b   1.000
_cell.length_c   1.000
_cell.angle_alpha   90.00
_cell.angle_beta   90.00
_cell.angle_gamma   90.00
#
_symmetry.space_group_name_H-M   'P 1'
#
loop_
_entity.id
_entity.type
_entity.pdbx_description
1 polymer ?
#
loop_
_entity_poly.entity_id
_entity_poly.type
_entity_poly.pdbx_seq_one_letter_code
_entity_poly.pdbx_strand_id
1 'polypeptide(L)' 'IGIVLIPDDGLAPADLLKRADIALYRAKDSGRNASQFFHVSMQQAVSQRLRLEND' A
#
# COMPACT_ATOMS: atom_id res chain seq x y z
N ILE A 1 3.27 0.73 10.55
CA ILE A 1 4.47 0.57 9.69
C ILE A 1 4.04 -0.08 8.39
N GLY A 2 4.43 0.46 7.23
CA GLY A 2 4.22 -0.17 5.93
C GLY A 2 5.48 -0.88 5.46
N ILE A 3 5.35 -2.10 4.95
CA ILE A 3 6.48 -2.95 4.54
C ILE A 3 6.21 -3.43 3.12
N VAL A 4 7.22 -3.42 2.25
CA VAL A 4 7.12 -3.95 0.89
C VAL A 4 8.14 -5.07 0.74
N LEU A 5 7.68 -6.26 0.34
CA LEU A 5 8.53 -7.34 -0.12
C LEU A 5 8.59 -7.30 -1.64
N ILE A 6 9.80 -7.39 -2.17
CA ILE A 6 10.07 -7.36 -3.60
C ILE A 6 10.89 -8.62 -3.90
N PRO A 7 10.50 -9.44 -4.88
CA PRO A 7 11.47 -10.34 -5.47
C PRO A 7 12.54 -9.51 -6.21
N ASP A 8 13.70 -10.11 -6.46
CA ASP A 8 14.68 -9.58 -7.42
C ASP A 8 13.97 -9.43 -8.77
N ASP A 9 13.68 -8.19 -9.17
CA ASP A 9 13.51 -7.71 -10.56
C ASP A 9 12.88 -6.30 -10.55
N GLY A 10 13.72 -5.30 -10.86
CA GLY A 10 13.34 -4.17 -11.73
C GLY A 10 12.32 -3.13 -11.24
N LEU A 11 11.86 -3.14 -9.98
CA LEU A 11 10.96 -2.10 -9.50
C LEU A 11 11.68 -0.77 -9.25
N ALA A 12 11.18 0.31 -9.86
CA ALA A 12 11.73 1.63 -9.65
C ALA A 12 11.54 2.07 -8.18
N PRO A 13 12.48 2.84 -7.61
CA PRO A 13 12.36 3.31 -6.22
C PRO A 13 11.04 4.04 -5.92
N ALA A 14 10.50 4.78 -6.89
CA ALA A 14 9.23 5.47 -6.77
C ALA A 14 8.04 4.50 -6.56
N ASP A 15 8.05 3.35 -7.24
CA ASP A 15 7.01 2.34 -7.08
C ASP A 15 7.05 1.70 -5.69
N LEU A 16 8.24 1.52 -5.13
CA LEU A 16 8.43 0.98 -3.79
C LEU A 16 7.92 1.92 -2.71
N LEU A 17 8.22 3.21 -2.82
CA LEU A 17 7.70 4.23 -1.92
C LEU A 17 6.16 4.25 -1.95
N LYS A 18 5.58 4.27 -3.16
CA LYS A 18 4.12 4.24 -3.33
C LYS A 18 3.48 3.01 -2.68
N ARG A 19 4.08 1.82 -2.86
CA ARG A 19 3.59 0.57 -2.26
C ARG A 19 3.73 0.58 -0.74
N ALA A 20 4.83 1.12 -0.22
CA ALA A 20 5.06 1.24 1.22
C ALA A 20 4.05 2.19 1.86
N ASP A 21 3.72 3.29 1.20
CA ASP A 21 2.68 4.23 1.65
C ASP A 21 1.30 3.59 1.68
N ILE A 22 0.93 2.80 0.68
CA ILE A 22 -0.33 2.05 0.66
C ILE A 22 -0.39 1.07 1.85
N ALA A 23 0.70 0.34 2.11
CA ALA A 23 0.78 -0.57 3.25
C ALA A 23 0.73 0.19 4.58
N LEU A 24 1.40 1.35 4.67
CA LEU A 24 1.38 2.20 5.86
C LEU A 24 -0.02 2.76 6.14
N TYR A 25 -0.75 3.17 5.11
CA TYR A 25 -2.13 3.61 5.24
C TYR A 25 -3.00 2.51 5.85
N ARG A 26 -2.88 1.27 5.38
CA ARG A 26 -3.58 0.12 5.95
C ARG A 26 -3.18 -0.18 7.39
N ALA A 27 -1.88 -0.04 7.71
CA ALA A 27 -1.42 -0.17 9.09
C ALA A 27 -2.04 0.89 10.00
N LYS A 28 -2.17 2.15 9.54
CA LYS A 28 -2.82 3.22 10.32
C LYS A 28 -4.30 2.92 10.59
N ASP A 29 -5.01 2.41 9.59
CA ASP A 29 -6.42 2.01 9.71
C ASP A 29 -6.62 0.84 10.68
N SER A 30 -5.61 -0.04 10.80
CA SER A 30 -5.61 -1.20 11.70
C SER A 30 -5.31 -0.84 13.17
N GLY A 31 -5.00 0.42 13.48
CA GLY A 31 -4.80 0.93 14.84
C GLY A 31 -3.33 1.17 15.23
N ARG A 32 -3.13 1.45 16.54
CA ARG A 32 -1.79 1.74 17.09
C ARG A 32 -0.89 0.50 17.06
N ASN A 33 0.40 0.73 16.84
CA ASN A 33 1.46 -0.29 16.78
C ASN A 33 1.24 -1.39 15.71
N ALA A 34 0.44 -1.13 14.67
CA ALA A 34 0.23 -2.06 13.59
C ALA A 34 1.34 -1.98 12.52
N SER A 35 1.65 -3.12 11.92
CA SER A 35 2.54 -3.27 10.76
C SER A 35 1.83 -4.04 9.66
N GLN A 36 2.00 -3.62 8.41
CA GLN A 36 1.33 -4.25 7.28
C GLN A 36 2.31 -4.44 6.12
N PHE A 37 2.29 -5.63 5.52
CA PHE A 37 2.97 -5.90 4.25
C PHE A 37 2.09 -5.47 3.09
N PHE A 38 2.69 -4.88 2.06
CA PHE A 38 2.00 -4.55 0.83
C PHE A 38 1.46 -5.82 0.16
N HIS A 39 0.20 -5.76 -0.22
CA HIS A 39 -0.45 -6.75 -1.05
C HIS A 39 -1.16 -6.05 -2.20
N VAL A 40 -1.14 -6.63 -3.40
CA VAL A 40 -1.76 -6.01 -4.60
C VAL A 40 -3.25 -5.69 -4.38
N SER A 41 -3.96 -6.49 -3.59
CA SER A 41 -5.35 -6.23 -3.21
C SER A 41 -5.55 -4.90 -2.47
N MET A 42 -4.54 -4.41 -1.74
CA MET A 42 -4.60 -3.11 -1.06
C MET A 42 -4.64 -1.96 -2.06
N GLN A 43 -3.85 -2.05 -3.13
CA GLN A 43 -3.84 -1.06 -4.20
C GLN A 43 -5.18 -1.05 -4.94
N GLN A 44 -5.75 -2.22 -5.23
CA GLN A 44 -7.07 -2.31 -5.86
C GLN A 44 -8.16 -1.65 -5.01
N ALA A 45 -8.16 -1.93 -3.70
CA ALA A 45 -9.12 -1.33 -2.78
C ALA A 45 -8.98 0.20 -2.67
N VAL A 46 -7.74 0.71 -2.70
CA VAL A 46 -7.49 2.18 -2.74
C VAL A 46 -7.99 2.78 -4.05
N SER A 47 -7.69 2.16 -5.18
CA SER A 47 -8.16 2.62 -6.50
C SER A 47 -9.69 2.59 -6.61
N GLN A 48 -10.34 1.58 -6.05
CA GLN A 48 -11.80 1.50 -6.03
C GLN A 48 -12.41 2.62 -5.18
N ARG A 49 -11.84 2.91 -4.00
CA ARG A 49 -12.31 3.99 -3.14
C ARG A 49 -12.19 5.36 -3.82
N LEU A 50 -11.04 5.63 -4.45
CA LEU A 50 -10.81 6.85 -5.23
C LEU A 50 -11.78 7.02 -6.40
N ARG A 51 -12.17 5.94 -7.06
CA ARG A 51 -13.18 5.99 -8.14
C ARG A 51 -14.54 6.41 -7.60
N LEU A 52 -14.96 5.84 -6.47
CA LEU A 52 -16.24 6.16 -5.82
C LEU A 52 -16.29 7.57 -5.24
N GLU A 53 -15.15 8.17 -4.90
CA GLU A 53 -15.07 9.56 -4.40
C GLU A 53 -15.08 10.60 -5.54
N ASN A 54 -14.87 10.19 -6.80
CA ASN A 54 -14.84 11.07 -7.97
C ASN A 54 -16.11 11.00 -8.83
N ASP A 55 -17.08 10.14 -8.48
CA ASP A 55 -18.46 10.12 -9.01
C ASP A 55 -19.40 10.84 -8.03
#